data_AF-A0A497DVY1-F1
#
_entry.id   AF-A0A497DVY1-F1
#
_cell.length_a   1.000
_cell.length_b   1.000
_cell.length_c   1.000
_cell.angle_alpha   90.00
_cell.angle_beta   90.00
_cell.angle_gamma   90.00
#
_symmetry.space_group_name_H-M   'P 1'
#
loop_
_entity.id
_entity.type
_entity.pdbx_description
1 polymer ?
#
loop_
_entity_poly.entity_id
_entity_poly.type
_entity_poly.pdbx_seq_one_letter_code
_entity_poly.pdbx_strand_id
1 'polypeptide(L)'
;MGESFLLDKFHFFTNATIRSVKKIISQGMKEGVFRKDINLSLAAVHFLGVIQTAFSFWTIKERKISLIKVGDKLLSQFFSGIKA
;
A
#
# COMPACT_ATOMS: atom_id res chain seq x y z
N MET A 1 27.10 11.80 -7.54
CA MET A 1 25.63 11.57 -7.57
C MET A 1 25.18 11.53 -6.12
N GLY A 2 24.41 12.53 -5.68
CA GLY A 2 24.18 12.80 -4.25
C GLY A 2 22.85 12.26 -3.72
N GLU A 3 22.73 12.27 -2.39
CA GLU A 3 21.54 11.91 -1.60
C GLU A 3 20.25 12.54 -2.13
N SER A 4 20.26 13.83 -2.45
CA SER A 4 19.10 14.57 -2.99
C SER A 4 18.51 13.92 -4.24
N PHE A 5 19.34 13.44 -5.17
CA PHE A 5 18.85 12.79 -6.40
C PHE A 5 18.11 11.48 -6.10
N LEU A 6 18.57 10.71 -5.11
CA LEU A 6 17.90 9.48 -4.70
C LEU A 6 16.60 9.78 -3.97
N LEU A 7 16.58 10.78 -3.09
CA LEU A 7 15.38 11.23 -2.40
C LEU A 7 14.31 11.73 -3.38
N ASP A 8 14.69 12.48 -4.41
CA ASP A 8 13.76 12.96 -5.44
C ASP A 8 13.15 11.80 -6.23
N LYS A 9 13.96 10.81 -6.61
CA LYS A 9 13.45 9.59 -7.27
C LYS A 9 12.49 8.82 -6.36
N PHE A 10 12.83 8.67 -5.09
CA PHE A 10 11.98 7.97 -4.13
C PHE A 10 10.66 8.71 -3.89
N HIS A 11 10.71 10.04 -3.78
CA HIS A 11 9.53 10.91 -3.70
C HIS A 11 8.63 10.77 -4.93
N PHE A 12 9.21 10.81 -6.13
CA PHE A 12 8.46 10.62 -7.38
C PHE A 12 7.76 9.27 -7.43
N PHE A 13 8.49 8.19 -7.12
CA PHE A 13 7.94 6.84 -7.09
C PHE A 13 6.81 6.70 -6.06
N THR A 14 7.02 7.20 -4.84
CA THR A 14 6.02 7.16 -3.77
C THR A 14 4.74 7.88 -4.17
N ASN A 15 4.85 9.07 -4.74
CA ASN A 15 3.71 9.85 -5.21
C ASN A 15 3.00 9.24 -6.42
N ALA A 16 3.73 8.61 -7.33
CA ALA A 16 3.13 7.87 -8.44
C ALA A 16 2.27 6.70 -7.91
N THR A 17 2.81 5.92 -6.97
CA THR A 17 2.10 4.80 -6.35
C THR A 17 0.87 5.27 -5.57
N ILE A 18 0.99 6.31 -4.74
CA ILE A 18 -0.15 6.90 -4.01
C ILE A 18 -1.25 7.32 -4.98
N ARG A 19 -0.91 8.00 -6.08
CA ARG A 19 -1.89 8.42 -7.09
C ARG A 19 -2.61 7.24 -7.74
N SER A 20 -1.89 6.17 -8.06
CA SER A 20 -2.50 4.96 -8.63
C SER A 20 -3.45 4.28 -7.65
N VAL A 21 -3.05 4.13 -6.37
CA VAL A 21 -3.88 3.52 -5.34
C VAL A 21 -5.14 4.36 -5.06
N LYS A 22 -5.01 5.69 -4.99
CA LYS A 22 -6.16 6.60 -4.88
C LYS A 22 -7.18 6.39 -5.99
N LYS A 23 -6.73 6.22 -7.24
CA LYS A 23 -7.62 5.95 -8.38
C LYS A 23 -8.37 4.63 -8.21
N ILE A 24 -7.68 3.57 -7.80
CA ILE A 24 -8.29 2.25 -7.57
C ILE A 24 -9.34 2.31 -6.46
N ILE A 25 -9.04 2.93 -5.32
CA ILE A 25 -9.98 3.04 -4.20
C ILE A 25 -11.17 3.91 -4.61
N SER A 26 -10.92 5.05 -5.28
CA SER A 26 -12.01 5.91 -5.78
C SER A 26 -12.93 5.17 -6.75
N GLN A 27 -12.37 4.33 -7.63
CA GLN A 27 -13.17 3.51 -8.53
C GLN A 27 -14.00 2.48 -7.76
N GLY A 28 -13.40 1.75 -6.81
CA GLY A 28 -14.12 0.79 -5.99
C GLY A 28 -15.23 1.42 -5.13
N MET A 29 -15.07 2.69 -4.71
CA MET A 29 -16.14 3.44 -4.04
C MET A 29 -17.32 3.76 -4.97
N LYS A 30 -17.05 4.10 -6.24
CA LYS A 30 -18.10 4.35 -7.26
C LYS A 30 -18.86 3.07 -7.60
N GLU A 31 -18.16 1.94 -7.65
CA GLU A 31 -18.71 0.63 -7.95
C GLU A 31 -19.38 -0.04 -6.73
N GLY A 32 -19.30 0.56 -5.54
CA GLY A 32 -19.88 0.00 -4.32
C GLY A 32 -19.10 -1.16 -3.70
N VAL A 33 -17.87 -1.40 -4.16
CA VAL A 33 -16.94 -2.42 -3.61
C VAL A 33 -16.32 -1.96 -2.28
N PHE A 34 -16.08 -0.66 -2.13
CA PHE A 34 -15.50 -0.03 -0.93
C PHE A 34 -16.45 0.99 -0.30
N ARG A 35 -16.35 1.21 1.02
CA ARG A 35 -17.18 2.19 1.74
C ARG A 35 -17.00 3.61 1.19
N LYS A 36 -18.07 4.40 1.18
CA LYS A 36 -18.08 5.76 0.62
C LYS A 36 -17.42 6.81 1.52
N ASP A 37 -17.15 6.48 2.78
CA ASP A 37 -16.57 7.38 3.79
C ASP A 37 -15.04 7.33 3.87
N ILE A 38 -14.39 6.54 3.01
CA ILE A 38 -12.94 6.36 3.04
C ILE A 38 -12.22 7.64 2.61
N ASN A 39 -11.27 8.08 3.44
CA ASN A 39 -10.28 9.07 3.02
C ASN A 39 -9.26 8.43 2.07
N LEU A 40 -9.32 8.81 0.79
CA LEU A 40 -8.47 8.26 -0.27
C LEU A 40 -6.96 8.42 0.00
N SER A 41 -6.55 9.55 0.59
CA SER A 41 -5.14 9.80 0.91
C SER A 41 -4.65 8.88 2.02
N LEU A 42 -5.41 8.77 3.10
CA LEU A 42 -5.05 7.91 4.22
C LEU A 42 -5.02 6.44 3.80
N ALA A 43 -6.01 5.99 3.04
CA ALA A 43 -6.06 4.61 2.57
C ALA A 43 -4.90 4.26 1.61
N ALA A 44 -4.51 5.20 0.73
CA ALA A 44 -3.36 4.99 -0.16
C ALA A 44 -2.01 4.95 0.60
N VAL A 45 -1.84 5.79 1.64
CA VAL A 45 -0.66 5.73 2.51
C VAL A 45 -0.65 4.44 3.32
N HIS A 46 -1.79 4.01 3.86
CA HIS A 46 -1.90 2.76 4.60
C HIS A 46 -1.54 1.55 3.73
N PHE A 47 -1.97 1.53 2.46
CA PHE A 47 -1.57 0.50 1.50
C PHE A 47 -0.04 0.43 1.29
N LEU A 48 0.64 1.57 1.20
CA LEU A 48 2.12 1.58 1.17
C LEU A 48 2.72 1.03 2.45
N GLY A 49 2.14 1.38 3.61
CA GLY A 49 2.52 0.83 4.90
C GLY A 49 2.42 -0.70 4.92
N VAL A 50 1.33 -1.26 4.38
CA VAL A 50 1.14 -2.72 4.25
C VAL A 50 2.27 -3.38 3.45
N ILE A 51 2.66 -2.80 2.31
CA ILE A 51 3.77 -3.31 1.49
C ILE A 51 5.09 -3.27 2.28
N GLN A 52 5.38 -2.13 2.91
CA GLN A 52 6.58 -1.96 3.71
C GLN A 52 6.61 -2.97 4.87
N THR A 53 5.51 -3.13 5.60
CA THR A 53 5.39 -4.09 6.70
C THR A 53 5.61 -5.52 6.23
N ALA A 54 5.03 -5.92 5.08
CA ALA A 54 5.23 -7.25 4.51
C ALA A 54 6.72 -7.53 4.25
N PHE A 55 7.41 -6.58 3.61
CA PHE A 55 8.82 -6.71 3.27
C PHE A 55 9.72 -6.70 4.53
N SER A 56 9.46 -5.81 5.47
CA SER A 56 10.18 -5.73 6.75
C SER A 56 10.02 -7.02 7.54
N PHE A 57 8.79 -7.54 7.67
CA PHE A 57 8.53 -8.78 8.39
C PHE A 57 9.20 -9.98 7.73
N TRP A 58 9.11 -10.09 6.40
CA TRP A 58 9.82 -11.13 5.64
C TRP A 58 11.34 -11.07 5.84
N THR A 59 11.91 -9.86 5.87
CA THR A 59 13.33 -9.64 6.12
C THR A 59 13.74 -10.05 7.53
N ILE A 60 12.95 -9.68 8.56
CA ILE A 60 13.17 -10.08 9.96
C ILE A 60 13.12 -11.60 10.12
N LYS A 61 12.31 -12.29 9.32
CA LYS A 61 12.25 -13.76 9.28
C LYS A 61 13.35 -14.39 8.45
N GLU A 62 14.45 -13.66 8.21
CA GLU A 62 15.60 -14.07 7.40
C GLU A 62 15.19 -14.60 6.02
N ARG A 63 14.05 -14.11 5.49
CA ARG A 63 13.51 -14.51 4.19
C ARG A 63 13.14 -15.99 4.08
N LYS A 64 13.04 -16.71 5.20
CA LYS A 64 12.73 -18.15 5.27
C LYS A 64 11.24 -18.49 5.09
N ILE A 65 10.38 -17.48 5.14
CA ILE A 65 8.94 -17.62 4.92
C ILE A 65 8.53 -17.04 3.56
N SER A 66 7.36 -17.43 3.07
CA SER A 66 6.82 -16.89 1.81
C SER A 66 6.40 -15.43 1.98
N LEU A 67 7.05 -14.53 1.24
CA LEU A 67 6.67 -13.11 1.16
C LEU A 67 5.23 -12.95 0.65
N ILE A 68 4.83 -13.77 -0.33
CA ILE A 68 3.47 -13.76 -0.90
C ILE A 68 2.44 -14.02 0.21
N LYS A 69 2.63 -15.07 1.02
CA LYS A 69 1.70 -15.38 2.12
C LYS A 69 1.60 -14.27 3.17
N VAL A 70 2.71 -13.59 3.46
CA VAL A 70 2.72 -12.43 4.37
C VAL A 70 1.94 -11.26 3.75
N GLY A 71 2.22 -10.96 2.48
CA GLY A 71 1.54 -9.92 1.71
C GLY A 71 0.03 -10.15 1.64
N ASP A 72 -0.40 -11.36 1.28
CA ASP A 72 -1.82 -11.73 1.19
C ASP A 72 -2.55 -11.53 2.52
N LYS A 73 -1.93 -11.94 3.63
CA LYS A 73 -2.51 -11.79 4.96
C LYS A 73 -2.71 -10.31 5.31
N LEU A 74 -1.70 -9.47 5.11
CA LEU A 74 -1.77 -8.04 5.43
C LEU A 74 -2.72 -7.29 4.48
N LEU A 75 -2.71 -7.65 3.20
CA LEU A 75 -3.59 -7.08 2.20
C LEU A 75 -5.06 -7.42 2.48
N SER A 76 -5.34 -8.66 2.89
CA SER A 76 -6.68 -9.07 3.32
C SER A 76 -7.16 -8.26 4.52
N GLN A 77 -6.27 -7.97 5.49
CA GLN A 77 -6.60 -7.13 6.64
C GLN A 77 -6.92 -5.70 6.20
N PHE A 78 -6.11 -5.13 5.30
CA PHE A 78 -6.38 -3.82 4.71
C PHE A 78 -7.75 -3.78 4.04
N PHE A 79 -8.06 -4.74 3.17
CA PHE A 79 -9.35 -4.79 2.48
C PHE A 79 -10.53 -4.96 3.44
N SER A 80 -10.39 -5.76 4.49
CA SER A 80 -11.44 -5.90 5.52
C SER A 80 -11.78 -4.55 6.19
N GLY A 81 -10.81 -3.64 6.28
CA GLY A 81 -11.01 -2.31 6.85
C GLY A 81 -11.73 -1.32 5.93
N ILE A 82 -11.79 -1.59 4.62
CA ILE A 82 -12.31 -0.65 3.61
C ILE A 82 -13.48 -1.20 2.76
N LYS A 83 -13.75 -2.50 2.83
CA LYS A 83 -14.87 -3.12 2.10
C LYS A 83 -16.21 -2.55 2.57
N ALA A 84 -17.15 -2.40 1.62
CA ALA A 84 -18.53 -1.97 1.85
C ALA A 84 -19.30 -2.91 2.81
#